data_AF-A0A0C9TVQ4-F1
#
_entry.id   AF-A0A0C9TVQ4-F1
#
_cell.length_a   1.000
_cell.length_b   1.000
_cell.length_c   1.000
_cell.angle_alpha   90.00
_cell.angle_beta   90.00
_cell.angle_gamma   90.00
#
_symmetry.space_group_name_H-M   'P 1'
#
loop_
_entity.id
_entity.type
_entity.pdbx_description
1 polymer ?
#
loop_
_entity_poly.entity_id
_entity_poly.type
_entity_poly.pdbx_seq_one_letter_code
_entity_poly.pdbx_strand_id
1 'polypeptide(L)'
;MSMAVNLQLGIYGRGYPAGSISIETRTGYPNLPTPGLTLKRKAMNYLDLNYASGGTDPAIRVLADDTLAMQHPIGRGFDPYETNWMICATATTFHRAHMDCSSSLTWIKCLRGAKLWICAIQKKGYRLQGGIEDADPDDYDLIYFILEEDHYLTMDPGLVHFVLSLTDSVTQGGHFYNSEAFEKTMWAR
;
A
#
# COMPACT_ATOMS: atom_id res chain seq x y z
N MET A 1 -32.74 5.63 1.08
CA MET A 1 -32.68 4.19 1.44
C MET A 1 -31.21 3.83 1.48
N SER A 2 -30.67 3.50 2.67
CA SER A 2 -29.26 3.11 2.87
C SER A 2 -29.06 1.68 2.36
N MET A 3 -27.99 1.42 1.60
CA MET A 3 -27.50 0.06 1.37
C MET A 3 -26.25 -0.14 2.23
N ALA A 4 -26.36 -1.00 3.24
CA ALA A 4 -25.22 -1.54 3.95
C ALA A 4 -24.51 -2.56 3.05
N VAL A 5 -23.23 -2.35 2.78
CA VAL A 5 -22.37 -3.39 2.19
C VAL A 5 -21.70 -4.12 3.35
N ASN A 6 -22.14 -5.35 3.62
CA ASN A 6 -21.46 -6.24 4.56
C ASN A 6 -20.18 -6.78 3.89
N LEU A 7 -19.02 -6.23 4.26
CA LEU A 7 -17.73 -6.84 3.97
C LEU A 7 -17.36 -7.78 5.11
N GLN A 8 -17.50 -9.08 4.87
CA GLN A 8 -17.04 -10.12 5.78
C GLN A 8 -15.55 -10.35 5.53
N LEU A 9 -14.69 -9.67 6.29
CA LEU A 9 -13.25 -9.96 6.34
C LEU A 9 -13.05 -11.23 7.18
N GLY A 10 -13.08 -12.38 6.52
CA GLY A 10 -12.65 -13.64 7.11
C GLY A 10 -11.13 -13.71 7.10
N ILE A 11 -10.48 -13.38 8.21
CA ILE A 11 -9.14 -13.89 8.49
C ILE A 11 -9.35 -15.34 8.94
N TYR A 12 -9.03 -16.30 8.08
CA TYR A 12 -9.10 -17.72 8.43
C TYR A 12 -7.94 -18.07 9.39
N GLY A 13 -8.10 -17.73 10.66
CA GLY A 13 -7.34 -18.26 11.78
C GLY A 13 -8.31 -18.96 12.74
N ARG A 14 -8.01 -20.19 13.14
CA ARG A 14 -8.87 -20.98 14.05
C ARG A 14 -9.14 -20.18 15.34
N GLY A 15 -10.40 -19.82 15.59
CA GLY A 15 -10.91 -19.65 16.96
C GLY A 15 -11.41 -18.26 17.40
N TYR A 16 -11.40 -17.21 16.58
CA TYR A 16 -11.95 -15.91 17.00
C TYR A 16 -13.34 -15.63 16.39
N PRO A 17 -14.33 -15.14 17.16
CA PRO A 17 -15.61 -14.73 16.62
C PRO A 17 -15.42 -13.55 15.66
N ALA A 18 -15.96 -13.68 14.45
CA ALA A 18 -15.89 -12.66 13.40
C ALA A 18 -16.51 -11.33 13.88
N GLY A 19 -15.69 -10.32 14.14
CA GLY A 19 -16.14 -8.95 14.32
C GLY A 19 -16.47 -8.32 12.97
N SER A 20 -17.71 -7.87 12.77
CA SER A 20 -18.11 -7.12 11.58
C SER A 20 -17.78 -5.64 11.75
N ILE A 21 -16.96 -5.08 10.86
CA ILE A 21 -16.81 -3.62 10.72
C ILE A 21 -17.72 -3.17 9.58
N SER A 22 -18.74 -2.36 9.89
CA SER A 22 -19.64 -1.75 8.90
C SER A 22 -19.20 -0.31 8.61
N ILE A 23 -18.86 -0.01 7.35
CA ILE A 23 -18.58 1.35 6.89
C ILE A 23 -19.79 1.82 6.06
N GLU A 24 -20.57 2.77 6.58
CA GLU A 24 -21.65 3.40 5.83
C GLU A 24 -21.12 4.57 5.01
N THR A 25 -21.37 4.57 3.69
CA THR A 25 -21.15 5.76 2.84
C THR A 25 -22.49 6.41 2.52
N ARG A 26 -22.69 7.67 2.96
CA ARG A 26 -23.86 8.47 2.59
C ARG A 26 -23.60 9.18 1.27
N THR A 27 -24.34 8.82 0.22
CA THR A 27 -24.53 9.67 -0.95
C THR A 27 -25.98 10.17 -0.96
N GLY A 28 -26.17 11.47 -0.80
CA GLY A 28 -27.49 12.09 -0.81
C GLY A 28 -27.76 12.76 -2.15
N TYR A 29 -28.78 12.30 -2.88
CA TYR A 29 -29.70 13.08 -3.71
C TYR A 29 -30.86 12.16 -4.16
N PRO A 30 -32.14 12.56 -4.04
CA PRO A 30 -33.25 11.85 -4.65
C PRO A 30 -33.53 12.40 -6.05
N ASN A 31 -33.69 11.56 -7.09
CA ASN A 31 -34.88 11.55 -7.96
C ASN A 31 -34.79 10.68 -9.24
N LEU A 32 -35.93 10.02 -9.47
CA LEU A 32 -36.56 9.48 -10.69
C LEU A 32 -35.99 8.22 -11.42
N PRO A 33 -36.86 7.24 -11.76
CA PRO A 33 -36.45 5.99 -12.41
C PRO A 33 -36.41 6.16 -13.94
N THR A 34 -35.24 6.47 -14.48
CA THR A 34 -34.90 6.03 -15.83
C THR A 34 -34.59 4.52 -15.78
N PRO A 35 -34.87 3.72 -16.83
CA PRO A 35 -34.35 2.36 -16.93
C PRO A 35 -32.85 2.43 -17.20
N GLY A 36 -32.10 2.88 -16.19
CA GLY A 36 -30.67 3.03 -16.20
C GLY A 36 -30.04 1.67 -15.98
N LEU A 37 -29.06 1.34 -16.82
CA LEU A 37 -28.16 0.23 -16.59
C LEU A 37 -27.61 0.36 -15.17
N THR A 38 -28.03 -0.50 -14.25
CA THR A 38 -27.50 -0.52 -12.89
C THR A 38 -26.16 -1.23 -12.92
N LEU A 39 -25.10 -0.50 -13.25
CA LEU A 39 -23.74 -1.03 -13.21
C LEU A 39 -23.34 -1.22 -11.74
N LYS A 40 -23.22 -2.48 -11.31
CA LYS A 40 -22.59 -2.80 -10.03
C LYS A 40 -21.14 -2.34 -10.10
N ARG A 41 -20.79 -1.35 -9.29
CA ARG A 41 -19.41 -0.87 -9.18
C ARG A 41 -18.52 -2.00 -8.69
N LYS A 42 -17.41 -2.27 -9.39
CA LYS A 42 -16.42 -3.28 -9.00
C LYS A 42 -15.33 -2.65 -8.14
N ALA A 43 -14.83 -3.42 -7.16
CA ALA A 43 -13.55 -3.15 -6.53
C ALA A 43 -12.45 -3.33 -7.56
N MET A 44 -11.58 -2.33 -7.72
CA MET A 44 -10.49 -2.33 -8.69
C MET A 44 -9.25 -1.71 -8.06
N ASN A 45 -8.13 -2.39 -8.21
CA ASN A 45 -6.81 -1.90 -7.83
C ASN A 45 -5.94 -1.82 -9.08
N TYR A 46 -5.69 -0.62 -9.57
CA TYR A 46 -4.68 -0.40 -10.60
C TYR A 46 -3.37 -0.11 -9.89
N LEU A 47 -2.45 -1.07 -9.96
CA LEU A 47 -1.10 -0.98 -9.41
C LEU A 47 -0.12 -0.61 -10.51
N ASP A 48 1.00 -0.01 -10.10
CA ASP A 48 2.16 0.24 -10.96
C ASP A 48 1.83 1.00 -12.25
N LEU A 49 0.85 1.91 -12.17
CA LEU A 49 0.54 2.80 -13.30
C LEU A 49 1.73 3.72 -13.52
N ASN A 50 2.20 3.79 -14.77
CA ASN A 50 3.31 4.64 -15.16
C ASN A 50 3.08 6.08 -14.70
N TYR A 51 3.98 6.57 -13.85
CA TYR A 51 3.98 7.97 -13.44
C TYR A 51 4.59 8.81 -14.56
N ALA A 52 3.73 9.36 -15.41
CA ALA A 52 4.16 10.26 -16.47
C ALA A 52 4.66 11.57 -15.85
N SER A 53 5.99 11.76 -15.83
CA SER A 53 6.71 13.05 -15.93
C SER A 53 7.14 13.86 -14.68
N GLY A 54 7.12 13.33 -13.45
CA GLY A 54 7.62 14.10 -12.28
C GLY A 54 8.97 13.65 -11.70
N GLY A 55 9.38 12.41 -11.96
CA GLY A 55 10.41 11.73 -11.17
C GLY A 55 10.04 11.61 -9.68
N THR A 56 11.00 11.21 -8.84
CA THR A 56 10.79 11.06 -7.39
C THR A 56 10.38 12.39 -6.76
N ASP A 57 9.47 12.36 -5.78
CA ASP A 57 9.06 13.57 -5.04
C ASP A 57 10.30 14.27 -4.43
N PRO A 58 10.46 15.61 -4.55
CA PRO A 58 11.61 16.32 -4.00
C PRO A 58 11.89 16.04 -2.52
N ALA A 59 10.85 15.81 -1.71
CA ALA A 59 11.00 15.48 -0.29
C ALA A 59 11.63 14.09 -0.07
N ILE A 60 11.48 13.18 -1.04
CA ILE A 60 12.09 11.85 -1.00
C ILE A 60 13.48 11.86 -1.64
N ARG A 61 13.71 12.69 -2.66
CA ARG A 61 15.03 12.81 -3.30
C ARG A 61 16.17 13.16 -2.33
N VAL A 62 15.87 13.91 -1.27
CA VAL A 62 16.89 14.25 -0.26
C VAL A 62 17.23 13.08 0.67
N LEU A 63 16.39 12.06 0.73
CA LEU A 63 16.60 10.83 1.50
C LEU A 63 17.19 9.71 0.65
N ALA A 64 17.10 9.82 -0.67
CA ALA A 64 17.43 8.75 -1.60
C ALA A 64 18.89 8.83 -2.08
N ASP A 65 19.61 7.72 -1.91
CA ASP A 65 20.93 7.44 -2.46
C ASP A 65 20.86 6.59 -3.74
N ASP A 66 19.73 6.60 -4.47
CA ASP A 66 19.48 5.73 -5.63
C ASP A 66 20.55 5.86 -6.72
N THR A 67 21.06 7.09 -6.93
CA THR A 67 22.14 7.35 -7.89
C THR A 67 23.47 6.71 -7.52
N LEU A 68 23.67 6.32 -6.25
CA LEU A 68 24.80 5.55 -5.77
C LEU A 68 24.47 4.05 -5.74
N ALA A 69 23.27 3.70 -5.24
CA ALA A 69 22.84 2.31 -5.07
C ALA A 69 22.61 1.56 -6.39
N MET A 70 22.15 2.26 -7.44
CA MET A 70 21.79 1.69 -8.73
C MET A 70 22.86 1.91 -9.81
N GLN A 71 24.08 2.27 -9.42
CA GLN A 71 25.20 2.39 -10.36
C GLN A 71 25.53 1.01 -10.95
N HIS A 72 25.52 0.92 -12.27
CA HIS A 72 26.17 -0.20 -12.94
C HIS A 72 27.66 0.13 -13.08
N PRO A 73 28.59 -0.71 -12.58
CA PRO A 73 30.03 -0.45 -12.69
C PRO A 73 30.50 -0.26 -14.15
N ILE A 74 29.73 -0.75 -15.12
CA ILE A 74 30.03 -0.65 -16.55
C ILE A 74 28.71 -0.46 -17.35
N GLY A 75 28.23 0.76 -17.52
CA GLY A 75 27.01 1.03 -18.32
C GLY A 75 26.09 2.08 -17.71
N ARG A 76 24.89 2.23 -18.27
CA ARG A 76 23.82 3.00 -17.62
C ARG A 76 23.27 2.11 -16.49
N GLY A 77 23.26 2.63 -15.26
CA GLY A 77 22.55 2.02 -14.14
C GLY A 77 21.06 1.81 -14.42
N PHE A 78 20.33 1.23 -13.47
CA PHE A 78 18.87 1.28 -13.53
C PHE A 78 18.40 2.73 -13.45
N ASP A 79 17.36 3.07 -14.21
CA ASP A 79 16.77 4.41 -14.13
C ASP A 79 16.03 4.52 -12.78
N PRO A 80 16.48 5.39 -11.84
CA PRO A 80 15.80 5.56 -10.56
C PRO A 80 14.37 6.11 -10.72
N TYR A 81 13.98 6.55 -11.92
CA TYR A 81 12.61 6.99 -12.19
C TYR A 81 11.66 5.84 -12.53
N GLU A 82 12.16 4.66 -12.90
CA GLU A 82 11.34 3.44 -13.11
C GLU A 82 10.82 2.85 -11.80
N THR A 83 11.28 3.34 -10.64
CA THR A 83 10.82 2.89 -9.33
C THR A 83 9.60 3.65 -8.83
N ASN A 84 9.16 4.71 -9.53
CA ASN A 84 8.00 5.51 -9.15
C ASN A 84 6.74 5.02 -9.85
N TRP A 85 5.66 4.93 -9.09
CA TRP A 85 4.39 4.38 -9.55
C TRP A 85 3.20 5.17 -9.02
N MET A 86 2.06 4.91 -9.64
CA MET A 86 0.76 5.41 -9.22
C MET A 86 -0.18 4.24 -8.93
N ILE A 87 -0.95 4.37 -7.85
CA ILE A 87 -2.04 3.47 -7.50
C ILE A 87 -3.36 4.21 -7.62
N CYS A 88 -4.26 3.68 -8.43
CA CYS A 88 -5.65 4.11 -8.51
C CYS A 88 -6.53 2.98 -8.00
N ALA A 89 -7.31 3.22 -6.95
CA ALA A 89 -8.14 2.19 -6.35
C ALA A 89 -9.54 2.70 -6.08
N THR A 90 -10.55 1.86 -6.32
CA THR A 90 -11.93 2.17 -5.89
C THR A 90 -12.10 1.85 -4.40
N ALA A 91 -13.07 2.51 -3.76
CA ALA A 91 -13.40 2.25 -2.36
C ALA A 91 -13.61 0.74 -2.09
N THR A 92 -13.21 0.29 -0.90
CA THR A 92 -13.25 -1.11 -0.42
C THR A 92 -12.31 -2.09 -1.11
N THR A 93 -11.42 -1.60 -1.99
CA THR A 93 -10.38 -2.43 -2.59
C THR A 93 -9.32 -2.78 -1.54
N PHE A 94 -9.02 -4.07 -1.41
CA PHE A 94 -8.03 -4.61 -0.50
C PHE A 94 -6.81 -5.14 -1.28
N HIS A 95 -5.62 -4.67 -0.90
CA HIS A 95 -4.34 -5.19 -1.35
C HIS A 95 -3.77 -6.12 -0.29
N ARG A 96 -3.43 -7.35 -0.70
CA ARG A 96 -3.01 -8.40 0.22
C ARG A 96 -1.68 -8.08 0.88
N ALA A 97 -1.46 -8.73 2.02
CA ALA A 97 -0.21 -8.61 2.75
C ALA A 97 0.95 -9.07 1.88
N HIS A 98 1.99 -8.25 1.80
CA HIS A 98 3.22 -8.53 1.07
C HIS A 98 4.36 -7.65 1.57
N MET A 99 5.56 -7.99 1.11
CA MET A 99 6.76 -7.17 1.23
C MET A 99 7.03 -6.56 -0.15
N ASP A 100 7.49 -5.30 -0.17
CA ASP A 100 7.89 -4.65 -1.41
C ASP A 100 9.14 -5.31 -2.01
N CYS A 101 9.29 -5.16 -3.33
CA CYS A 101 10.36 -5.82 -4.06
C CYS A 101 11.75 -5.34 -3.62
N SER A 102 12.72 -6.26 -3.70
CA SER A 102 14.14 -6.00 -3.45
C SER A 102 14.47 -5.41 -2.08
N SER A 103 13.56 -5.55 -1.10
CA SER A 103 13.73 -4.98 0.23
C SER A 103 14.10 -3.49 0.19
N SER A 104 13.53 -2.78 -0.76
CA SER A 104 13.70 -1.34 -0.91
C SER A 104 12.95 -0.59 0.19
N LEU A 105 13.36 0.65 0.45
CA LEU A 105 12.47 1.57 1.16
C LEU A 105 11.34 1.96 0.21
N THR A 106 10.16 2.17 0.77
CA THR A 106 9.00 2.59 -0.01
C THR A 106 8.48 3.91 0.53
N TRP A 107 8.18 4.84 -0.36
CA TRP A 107 7.51 6.07 -0.03
C TRP A 107 6.15 6.13 -0.70
N ILE A 108 5.20 6.75 -0.02
CA ILE A 108 3.80 6.85 -0.42
C ILE A 108 3.34 8.26 -0.15
N LYS A 109 2.60 8.84 -1.10
CA LYS A 109 1.84 10.07 -0.94
C LYS A 109 0.40 9.84 -1.39
N CYS A 110 -0.56 10.09 -0.51
CA CYS A 110 -1.96 10.08 -0.95
C CYS A 110 -2.26 11.40 -1.68
N LEU A 111 -2.55 11.33 -2.98
CA LEU A 111 -2.90 12.53 -3.77
C LEU A 111 -4.38 12.87 -3.68
N ARG A 112 -5.22 11.86 -3.39
CA ARG A 112 -6.66 12.03 -3.24
C ARG A 112 -7.28 10.84 -2.54
N GLY A 113 -8.31 11.12 -1.74
CA GLY A 113 -9.08 10.10 -1.04
C GLY A 113 -8.39 9.63 0.23
N ALA A 114 -8.71 8.41 0.68
CA ALA A 114 -8.14 7.85 1.89
C ALA A 114 -7.82 6.36 1.78
N LYS A 115 -6.70 5.96 2.38
CA LYS A 115 -6.26 4.57 2.53
C LYS A 115 -5.95 4.26 3.98
N LEU A 116 -6.36 3.08 4.44
CA LEU A 116 -5.85 2.46 5.65
C LEU A 116 -4.64 1.63 5.27
N TRP A 117 -3.46 2.06 5.70
CA TRP A 117 -2.18 1.38 5.50
C TRP A 117 -1.80 0.65 6.78
N ILE A 118 -1.59 -0.66 6.69
CA ILE A 118 -1.36 -1.50 7.86
C ILE A 118 0.01 -2.13 7.72
N CYS A 119 0.90 -1.81 8.65
CA CYS A 119 2.26 -2.31 8.70
C CYS A 119 2.37 -3.37 9.79
N ALA A 120 2.91 -4.54 9.45
CA ALA A 120 3.17 -5.60 10.41
C ALA A 120 4.65 -5.61 10.78
N ILE A 121 4.94 -5.30 12.05
CA ILE A 121 6.28 -5.24 12.60
C ILE A 121 6.58 -6.57 13.28
N GLN A 122 7.63 -7.27 12.82
CA GLN A 122 8.05 -8.54 13.43
C GLN A 122 8.54 -8.30 14.86
N LYS A 123 8.01 -9.08 15.82
CA LYS A 123 8.46 -9.06 17.22
C LYS A 123 9.84 -9.71 17.41
N LYS A 124 10.21 -10.65 16.55
CA LYS A 124 11.41 -11.52 16.71
C LYS A 124 12.37 -11.41 15.51
N GLY A 125 12.96 -10.23 15.33
CA GLY A 125 14.02 -9.99 14.32
C GLY A 125 13.49 -9.94 12.88
N TYR A 126 14.41 -9.76 11.91
CA TYR A 126 14.10 -9.40 10.52
C TYR A 126 13.84 -10.59 9.57
N ARG A 127 13.59 -11.79 10.08
CA ARG A 127 13.65 -13.01 9.25
C ARG A 127 12.31 -13.72 9.24
N LEU A 128 11.51 -13.43 8.21
CA LEU A 128 10.38 -14.27 7.86
C LEU A 128 10.91 -15.67 7.51
N GLN A 129 10.38 -16.70 8.16
CA GLN A 129 10.54 -18.08 7.72
C GLN A 129 9.28 -18.46 6.94
N GLY A 130 9.38 -18.50 5.61
CA GLY A 130 8.25 -18.87 4.73
C GLY A 130 7.49 -17.66 4.19
N GLY A 131 6.37 -17.94 3.51
CA GLY A 131 5.49 -16.92 2.97
C GLY A 131 4.73 -16.20 4.09
N ILE A 132 4.30 -14.97 3.83
CA ILE A 132 3.49 -14.21 4.79
C ILE A 132 2.15 -14.89 5.10
N GLU A 133 1.62 -15.62 4.13
CA GLU A 133 0.43 -16.45 4.26
C GLU A 133 0.53 -17.53 5.34
N ASP A 134 1.76 -17.95 5.67
CA ASP A 134 2.04 -18.99 6.67
C ASP A 134 2.47 -18.38 8.02
N ALA A 135 2.59 -17.06 8.09
CA ALA A 135 3.08 -16.37 9.27
C ALA A 135 2.03 -16.36 10.39
N ASP A 136 2.47 -16.62 11.63
CA ASP A 136 1.60 -16.49 12.80
C ASP A 136 1.30 -15.01 13.05
N PRO A 137 0.03 -14.56 13.07
CA PRO A 137 -0.31 -13.18 13.39
C PRO A 137 0.24 -12.71 14.74
N ASP A 138 0.43 -13.62 15.71
CA ASP A 138 0.96 -13.30 17.03
C ASP A 138 2.45 -12.93 17.00
N ASP A 139 3.18 -13.26 15.93
CA ASP A 139 4.57 -12.85 15.73
C ASP A 139 4.73 -11.38 15.30
N TYR A 140 3.61 -10.65 15.09
CA TYR A 140 3.62 -9.27 14.63
C TYR A 140 2.94 -8.31 15.59
N ASP A 141 3.45 -7.09 15.65
CA ASP A 141 2.73 -5.91 16.11
C ASP A 141 2.20 -5.16 14.90
N LEU A 142 0.91 -4.81 14.92
CA LEU A 142 0.26 -4.11 13.81
C LEU A 142 0.18 -2.60 14.12
N ILE A 143 0.74 -1.80 13.22
CA ILE A 143 0.60 -0.34 13.21
C ILE A 143 -0.27 0.06 12.03
N TYR A 144 -1.21 0.98 12.27
CA TYR A 144 -2.21 1.41 11.31
C TYR A 144 -2.07 2.91 11.05
N PHE A 145 -2.04 3.30 9.78
CA PHE A 145 -2.01 4.69 9.34
C PHE A 145 -3.23 4.95 8.46
N ILE A 146 -3.97 6.03 8.75
CA ILE A 146 -4.95 6.56 7.82
C ILE A 146 -4.24 7.64 7.00
N LEU A 147 -3.97 7.33 5.74
CA LEU A 147 -3.38 8.25 4.78
C LEU A 147 -4.50 8.98 4.05
N GLU A 148 -4.68 10.24 4.38
CA GLU A 148 -5.57 11.19 3.71
C GLU A 148 -4.77 12.02 2.72
N GLU A 149 -5.46 12.85 1.94
CA GLU A 149 -4.86 13.74 0.95
C GLU A 149 -3.66 14.52 1.53
N ASP A 150 -2.56 14.54 0.77
CA ASP A 150 -1.26 15.10 1.11
C ASP A 150 -0.48 14.45 2.26
N HIS A 151 -1.00 13.39 2.90
CA HIS A 151 -0.20 12.60 3.84
C HIS A 151 0.90 11.82 3.11
N TYR A 152 2.08 11.77 3.75
CA TYR A 152 3.21 10.95 3.35
C TYR A 152 3.42 9.80 4.33
N LEU A 153 3.86 8.66 3.81
CA LEU A 153 4.37 7.54 4.59
C LEU A 153 5.65 7.03 3.94
N THR A 154 6.67 6.80 4.76
CA THR A 154 7.86 6.04 4.38
C THR A 154 7.88 4.72 5.15
N MET A 155 8.31 3.66 4.50
CA MET A 155 8.41 2.33 5.06
C MET A 155 9.85 1.84 5.00
N ASP A 156 10.26 1.20 6.09
CA ASP A 156 11.55 0.53 6.19
C ASP A 156 11.65 -0.65 5.20
N PRO A 157 12.87 -1.04 4.80
CA PRO A 157 13.13 -2.26 4.07
C PRO A 157 12.47 -3.48 4.70
N GLY A 158 11.84 -4.30 3.87
CA GLY A 158 11.26 -5.57 4.32
C GLY A 158 9.99 -5.44 5.15
N LEU A 159 9.42 -4.23 5.27
CA LEU A 159 8.21 -4.04 6.05
C LEU A 159 7.03 -4.70 5.34
N VAL A 160 6.48 -5.70 6.02
CA VAL A 160 5.22 -6.32 5.64
C VAL A 160 4.10 -5.30 5.76
N HIS A 161 3.28 -5.19 4.72
CA HIS A 161 2.11 -4.32 4.77
C HIS A 161 0.96 -4.80 3.88
N PHE A 162 -0.24 -4.30 4.20
CA PHE A 162 -1.47 -4.47 3.42
C PHE A 162 -2.29 -3.20 3.48
N VAL A 163 -3.15 -3.01 2.48
CA VAL A 163 -3.81 -1.72 2.25
C VAL A 163 -5.27 -1.90 1.96
N LEU A 164 -6.11 -1.09 2.60
CA LEU A 164 -7.53 -0.96 2.28
C LEU A 164 -7.82 0.46 1.80
N SER A 165 -8.35 0.59 0.59
CA SER A 165 -8.89 1.88 0.13
C SER A 165 -10.22 2.16 0.81
N LEU A 166 -10.27 3.22 1.62
CA LEU A 166 -11.47 3.64 2.34
C LEU A 166 -12.41 4.43 1.42
N THR A 167 -11.84 5.18 0.47
CA THR A 167 -12.55 5.87 -0.61
C THR A 167 -11.97 5.48 -1.95
N ASP A 168 -12.56 5.98 -3.04
CA ASP A 168 -11.81 6.06 -4.28
C ASP A 168 -10.56 6.92 -4.03
N SER A 169 -9.42 6.40 -4.43
CA SER A 169 -8.13 6.96 -4.02
C SER A 169 -7.15 6.96 -5.17
N VAL A 170 -6.34 8.01 -5.20
CA VAL A 170 -5.16 8.12 -6.06
C VAL A 170 -3.96 8.32 -5.14
N THR A 171 -2.96 7.49 -5.31
CA THR A 171 -1.75 7.48 -4.49
C THR A 171 -0.55 7.43 -5.41
N GLN A 172 0.44 8.24 -5.10
CA GLN A 172 1.76 8.16 -5.70
C GLN A 172 2.67 7.41 -4.74
N GLY A 173 3.63 6.69 -5.27
CA GLY A 173 4.69 6.13 -4.46
C GLY A 173 5.89 5.73 -5.28
N GLY A 174 6.84 5.11 -4.62
CA GLY A 174 7.97 4.52 -5.28
C GLY A 174 8.92 3.85 -4.32
N HIS A 175 9.88 3.16 -4.91
CA HIS A 175 10.96 2.50 -4.19
C HIS A 175 12.24 3.33 -4.25
N PHE A 176 12.98 3.36 -3.16
CA PHE A 176 14.27 4.03 -3.07
C PHE A 176 15.21 3.30 -2.11
N TYR A 177 16.49 3.65 -2.17
CA TYR A 177 17.55 3.17 -1.31
C TYR A 177 18.17 4.33 -0.57
N ASN A 178 18.62 4.08 0.66
CA ASN A 178 19.50 4.99 1.37
C ASN A 178 20.61 4.20 2.08
N SER A 179 21.74 4.85 2.30
CA SER A 179 22.90 4.24 2.95
C SER A 179 22.63 3.86 4.40
N GLU A 180 21.77 4.62 5.10
CA GLU A 180 21.40 4.34 6.51
C GLU A 180 20.64 3.02 6.68
N ALA A 181 19.85 2.59 5.70
CA ALA A 181 19.10 1.34 5.75
C ALA A 181 19.81 0.18 5.03
N PHE A 182 21.08 0.35 4.63
CA PHE A 182 21.83 -0.65 3.86
C PHE A 182 21.78 -2.05 4.49
N GLU A 183 22.07 -2.15 5.80
CA GLU A 183 22.01 -3.44 6.50
C GLU A 183 20.60 -4.03 6.49
N LYS A 184 19.57 -3.21 6.70
CA LYS A 184 18.18 -3.69 6.67
C LYS A 184 17.80 -4.21 5.29
N THR A 185 18.12 -3.47 4.22
CA THR A 185 17.89 -3.89 2.84
C THR A 185 18.59 -5.21 2.51
N MET A 186 19.83 -5.40 2.96
CA MET A 186 20.59 -6.64 2.70
C MET A 186 20.01 -7.87 3.40
N TRP A 187 19.37 -7.70 4.56
CA TRP A 187 18.93 -8.82 5.40
C TRP A 187 17.42 -9.05 5.42
N ALA A 188 16.64 -8.08 4.96
CA ALA A 188 15.20 -8.21 4.75
C ALA A 188 14.92 -9.22 3.63
N ARG A 189 14.18 -10.28 3.96
CA ARG A 189 13.75 -11.35 3.06
C ARG A 189 12.55 -12.07 3.64
#